data_AF-W6KGG4-F1
#
_entry.id   AF-W6KGG4-F1
#
_cell.length_a   1.000
_cell.length_b   1.000
_cell.length_c   1.000
_cell.angle_alpha   90.00
_cell.angle_beta   90.00
_cell.angle_gamma   90.00
#
_symmetry.space_group_name_H-M   'P 1'
#
loop_
_entity.id
_entity.type
_entity.pdbx_description
1 polymer ?
#
loop_
_entity_poly.entity_id
_entity_poly.type
_entity_poly.pdbx_seq_one_letter_code
_entity_poly.pdbx_strand_id
1 'polypeptide(L)'
;MFLLIDIDNTLYKYSETGFDTVIKSLIVKFIRECTDLSMETMKTLPWEHYLSNGISLLEFLKDHGVSAKDFTDYMHQCSYHKIKVNVHLEDMLNRLKGADYVTTRSDEKDDHILVNGAYASSTSAIDCGDGKRHYLYFFTNANRSHARRILESLGLRSVFTRQRQTASLNQYYHYSYDMDGYEEDVDWVGFSYEDQWRLTEPEITNKPARRAYEAIYRALEEDIMRDEMQWGVAPSITNFPSLDAEPVAMTDDLPSLLKKEVPSGKNDEVDEVETYESWDQKHRAERARRLLLHKRMNLHPDRIAMVDDSLTNLREPLLLGWKAVWCVPGGETLPDEEPYQEAYRNGSLKIIHDILELEKVINAWDDEF
;
A
#
# COMPACT_ATOMS: atom_id res chain seq x y z
N MET A 1 13.51 -5.41 4.29
CA MET A 1 12.88 -4.16 3.76
C MET A 1 11.35 -4.27 3.80
N PHE A 2 10.63 -3.17 3.63
CA PHE A 2 9.18 -3.12 3.39
C PHE A 2 8.92 -2.87 1.90
N LEU A 3 8.23 -3.78 1.24
CA LEU A 3 7.93 -3.73 -0.18
C LEU A 3 6.45 -3.45 -0.36
N LEU A 4 6.14 -2.30 -0.96
CA LEU A 4 4.81 -1.94 -1.43
C LEU A 4 4.75 -2.26 -2.93
N ILE A 5 3.95 -3.24 -3.31
CA ILE A 5 3.96 -3.82 -4.67
C ILE A 5 2.61 -3.56 -5.34
N ASP A 6 2.61 -2.81 -6.44
CA ASP A 6 1.42 -2.67 -7.26
C ASP A 6 1.01 -4.02 -7.90
N ILE A 7 -0.25 -4.13 -8.32
CA ILE A 7 -0.81 -5.38 -8.84
C ILE A 7 -0.89 -5.34 -10.37
N ASP A 8 -1.62 -4.36 -10.91
CA ASP A 8 -2.00 -4.35 -12.31
C ASP A 8 -0.81 -3.93 -13.17
N ASN A 9 -0.51 -4.72 -14.20
CA ASN A 9 0.66 -4.52 -15.07
C ASN A 9 2.04 -4.65 -14.36
N THR A 10 2.05 -4.88 -13.04
CA THR A 10 3.25 -5.14 -12.23
C THR A 10 3.41 -6.65 -11.93
N LEU A 11 2.44 -7.30 -11.28
CA LEU A 11 2.50 -8.73 -10.95
C LEU A 11 2.15 -9.65 -12.13
N TYR A 12 1.56 -9.07 -13.18
CA TYR A 12 1.16 -9.77 -14.40
C TYR A 12 1.05 -8.78 -15.55
N LYS A 13 1.07 -9.25 -16.79
CA LYS A 13 0.91 -8.38 -17.96
C LYS A 13 -0.55 -8.03 -18.19
N TYR A 14 -0.89 -6.76 -17.98
CA TYR A 14 -2.27 -6.29 -18.11
C TYR A 14 -2.82 -6.48 -19.53
N SER A 15 -1.97 -6.33 -20.55
CA SER A 15 -2.33 -6.50 -21.97
C SER A 15 -2.83 -7.90 -22.34
N GLU A 16 -2.47 -8.94 -21.58
CA GLU A 16 -2.85 -10.34 -21.88
C GLU A 16 -4.25 -10.71 -21.35
N THR A 17 -4.86 -9.84 -20.54
CA THR A 17 -6.15 -10.08 -19.89
C THR A 17 -7.34 -9.70 -20.76
N GLY A 18 -7.19 -8.65 -21.57
CA GLY A 18 -8.31 -7.97 -22.22
C GLY A 18 -9.16 -7.12 -21.27
N PHE A 19 -8.69 -6.84 -20.05
CA PHE A 19 -9.36 -5.94 -19.11
C PHE A 19 -9.52 -4.55 -19.68
N ASP A 20 -8.52 -4.00 -20.38
CA ASP A 20 -8.57 -2.66 -20.98
C ASP A 20 -9.89 -2.40 -21.73
N THR A 21 -10.21 -3.26 -22.69
CA THR A 21 -11.43 -3.15 -23.51
C THR A 21 -12.70 -3.26 -22.66
N VAL A 22 -12.72 -4.20 -21.72
CA VAL A 22 -13.89 -4.46 -20.87
C VAL A 22 -14.11 -3.29 -19.91
N ILE A 23 -13.08 -2.88 -19.17
CA ILE A 23 -13.13 -1.78 -18.20
C ILE A 23 -13.53 -0.48 -18.90
N LYS A 24 -12.92 -0.14 -20.05
CA LYS A 24 -13.33 1.04 -20.84
C LYS A 24 -14.81 0.97 -21.22
N SER A 25 -15.30 -0.20 -21.65
CA SER A 25 -16.72 -0.36 -22.01
C SER A 25 -17.66 -0.22 -20.80
N LEU A 26 -17.27 -0.73 -19.64
CA LEU A 26 -18.04 -0.65 -18.40
C LEU A 26 -18.08 0.80 -17.90
N ILE A 27 -16.96 1.52 -17.91
CA ILE A 27 -16.90 2.94 -17.54
C ILE A 27 -17.84 3.78 -18.40
N VAL A 28 -17.78 3.62 -19.73
CA VAL A 28 -18.67 4.35 -20.65
C VAL A 28 -20.14 4.00 -20.38
N LYS A 29 -20.45 2.72 -20.15
CA LYS A 29 -21.80 2.27 -19.85
C LYS A 29 -22.32 2.88 -18.54
N PHE A 30 -21.50 2.84 -17.49
CA PHE A 30 -21.83 3.37 -16.17
C PHE A 30 -22.12 4.87 -16.21
N ILE A 31 -21.24 5.67 -16.85
CA ILE A 31 -21.45 7.11 -16.95
C ILE A 31 -22.76 7.44 -17.70
N ARG A 32 -23.11 6.66 -18.72
CA ARG A 32 -24.41 6.82 -19.42
C ARG A 32 -25.62 6.46 -18.57
N GLU A 33 -25.47 5.56 -17.60
CA GLU A 33 -26.54 5.15 -16.70
C GLU A 33 -26.70 6.15 -15.53
N CYS A 34 -25.62 6.84 -15.14
CA CYS A 34 -25.60 7.74 -13.99
C CYS A 34 -25.58 9.23 -14.34
N THR A 35 -25.45 9.60 -15.62
CA THR A 35 -25.41 11.01 -16.07
C THR A 35 -26.31 11.23 -17.28
N ASP A 36 -26.84 12.45 -17.43
CA ASP A 36 -27.62 12.87 -18.60
C ASP A 36 -26.74 13.31 -19.79
N LEU A 37 -25.45 12.94 -19.79
CA LEU A 37 -24.52 13.38 -20.83
C LEU A 37 -24.88 12.81 -22.21
N SER A 38 -24.85 13.69 -23.21
CA SER A 38 -25.04 13.29 -24.61
C SER A 38 -23.85 12.46 -25.12
N MET A 39 -24.08 11.60 -26.11
CA MET A 39 -23.00 10.85 -26.79
C MET A 39 -21.96 11.75 -27.46
N GLU A 40 -22.33 12.98 -27.81
CA GLU A 40 -21.41 13.97 -28.37
C GLU A 40 -20.46 14.49 -27.31
N THR A 41 -20.99 14.86 -26.14
CA THR A 41 -20.21 15.29 -24.97
C THR A 41 -19.28 14.17 -24.46
N MET A 42 -19.77 12.93 -24.43
CA MET A 42 -18.97 11.77 -24.01
C MET A 42 -17.76 11.51 -24.92
N LYS A 43 -17.87 11.81 -26.22
CA LYS A 43 -16.75 11.65 -27.18
C LYS A 43 -15.68 12.72 -27.01
N THR A 44 -16.02 13.87 -26.44
CA THR A 44 -15.09 14.98 -26.23
C THR A 44 -14.40 14.94 -24.86
N LEU A 45 -14.79 14.00 -23.98
CA LEU A 45 -14.14 13.86 -22.69
C LEU A 45 -12.68 13.42 -22.87
N PRO A 46 -11.72 14.00 -22.14
CA PRO A 46 -10.32 13.57 -22.15
C PRO A 46 -10.18 12.24 -21.40
N TRP A 47 -10.64 11.15 -22.01
CA TRP A 47 -10.67 9.81 -21.40
C TRP A 47 -9.31 9.38 -20.87
N GLU A 48 -8.23 9.70 -21.58
CA GLU A 48 -6.87 9.39 -21.14
C GLU A 48 -6.56 10.02 -19.78
N HIS A 49 -6.99 11.25 -19.53
CA HIS A 49 -6.83 11.93 -18.24
C HIS A 49 -7.67 11.28 -17.12
N TYR A 50 -8.91 10.90 -17.42
CA TYR A 50 -9.81 10.26 -16.45
C TYR A 50 -9.39 8.82 -16.11
N LEU A 51 -8.90 8.08 -17.09
CA LEU A 51 -8.47 6.69 -16.93
C LEU A 51 -7.07 6.56 -16.34
N SER A 52 -6.16 7.51 -16.62
CA SER A 52 -4.78 7.46 -16.12
C SER A 52 -4.67 7.70 -14.61
N ASN A 53 -5.49 8.60 -14.05
CA ASN A 53 -5.36 8.98 -12.65
C ASN A 53 -6.49 8.48 -11.74
N GLY A 54 -7.61 7.97 -12.27
CA GLY A 54 -8.76 7.42 -11.52
C GLY A 54 -9.52 8.46 -10.67
N ILE A 55 -8.79 9.24 -9.87
CA ILE A 55 -9.21 10.36 -9.03
C ILE A 55 -10.01 11.38 -9.84
N SER A 56 -9.52 11.83 -11.01
CA SER A 56 -10.25 12.81 -11.82
C SER A 56 -11.64 12.29 -12.22
N LEU A 57 -11.78 10.99 -12.45
CA LEU A 57 -13.07 10.40 -12.84
C LEU A 57 -14.01 10.27 -11.64
N LEU A 58 -13.46 9.95 -10.47
CA LEU A 58 -14.20 9.92 -9.21
C LEU A 58 -14.70 11.31 -8.83
N GLU A 59 -13.89 12.35 -9.01
CA GLU A 59 -14.29 13.75 -8.81
C GLU A 59 -15.44 14.14 -9.76
N PHE A 60 -15.30 13.83 -11.05
CA PHE A 60 -16.36 14.06 -12.03
C PHE A 60 -17.67 13.36 -11.65
N LEU A 61 -17.60 12.10 -11.22
CA LEU A 61 -18.77 11.31 -10.82
C LEU A 61 -19.39 11.80 -9.50
N LYS A 62 -18.56 12.30 -8.58
CA LYS A 62 -19.02 12.90 -7.32
C LYS A 62 -19.92 14.11 -7.57
N ASP A 63 -19.59 14.96 -8.54
CA ASP A 63 -20.44 16.10 -8.95
C ASP A 63 -21.80 15.66 -9.51
N HIS A 64 -21.92 14.39 -9.93
CA HIS A 64 -23.16 13.77 -10.41
C HIS A 64 -23.85 12.92 -9.33
N GLY A 65 -23.44 13.01 -8.06
CA GLY A 65 -24.06 12.30 -6.94
C GLY A 65 -23.79 10.78 -6.94
N VAL A 66 -22.79 10.33 -7.69
CA VAL A 66 -22.41 8.92 -7.75
C VAL A 66 -21.42 8.60 -6.64
N SER A 67 -21.66 7.49 -5.92
CA SER A 67 -20.68 7.01 -4.96
C SER A 67 -19.47 6.40 -5.68
N ALA A 68 -18.31 6.77 -5.18
CA ALA A 68 -17.03 6.36 -5.73
C ALA A 68 -16.79 4.83 -5.58
N LYS A 69 -17.49 4.18 -4.62
CA LYS A 69 -17.56 2.72 -4.49
C LYS A 69 -18.41 2.08 -5.59
N ASP A 70 -19.61 2.57 -5.84
CA ASP A 70 -20.50 2.00 -6.87
C ASP A 70 -19.84 2.02 -8.24
N PHE A 71 -19.15 3.10 -8.56
CA PHE A 71 -18.35 3.19 -9.79
C PHE A 71 -17.27 2.11 -9.86
N THR A 72 -16.46 2.00 -8.81
CA THR A 72 -15.31 1.09 -8.81
C THR A 72 -15.74 -0.38 -8.83
N ASP A 73 -16.81 -0.73 -8.13
CA ASP A 73 -17.41 -2.06 -8.16
C ASP A 73 -18.02 -2.40 -9.51
N TYR A 74 -18.58 -1.40 -10.21
CA TYR A 74 -19.12 -1.59 -11.54
C TYR A 74 -18.02 -1.83 -12.58
N MET A 75 -16.95 -1.03 -12.57
CA MET A 75 -15.91 -1.10 -13.60
C MET A 75 -15.05 -2.37 -13.51
N HIS A 76 -14.91 -2.98 -12.33
CA HIS A 76 -14.13 -4.20 -12.13
C HIS A 76 -14.94 -5.50 -12.29
N GLN A 77 -16.10 -5.43 -12.96
CA GLN A 77 -16.89 -6.61 -13.37
C GLN A 77 -16.24 -7.33 -14.56
N CYS A 78 -14.99 -7.77 -14.37
CA CYS A 78 -14.18 -8.46 -15.37
C CYS A 78 -14.15 -9.97 -15.14
N SER A 79 -13.76 -10.70 -16.19
CA SER A 79 -13.54 -12.16 -16.10
C SER A 79 -12.06 -12.47 -15.92
N TYR A 80 -11.72 -13.15 -14.83
CA TYR A 80 -10.34 -13.44 -14.42
C TYR A 80 -9.75 -14.70 -15.05
N HIS A 81 -10.50 -15.42 -15.91
CA HIS A 81 -10.11 -16.73 -16.46
C HIS A 81 -8.79 -16.76 -17.26
N LYS A 82 -8.33 -15.60 -17.75
CA LYS A 82 -7.06 -15.48 -18.49
C LYS A 82 -5.86 -15.33 -17.57
N ILE A 83 -6.06 -14.91 -16.33
CA ILE A 83 -5.01 -14.91 -15.32
C ILE A 83 -4.67 -16.35 -14.98
N LYS A 84 -3.38 -16.68 -14.98
CA LYS A 84 -2.87 -18.02 -14.70
C LYS A 84 -1.98 -17.98 -13.47
N VAL A 85 -2.01 -19.07 -12.72
CA VAL A 85 -1.10 -19.29 -11.60
C VAL A 85 0.34 -19.12 -12.08
N ASN A 86 1.14 -18.35 -11.34
CA ASN A 86 2.55 -18.14 -11.61
C ASN A 86 3.38 -18.65 -10.43
N VAL A 87 3.77 -19.92 -10.51
CA VAL A 87 4.54 -20.59 -9.44
C VAL A 87 5.90 -19.95 -9.22
N HIS A 88 6.56 -19.45 -10.28
CA HIS A 88 7.86 -18.80 -10.15
C HIS A 88 7.75 -17.46 -9.42
N LEU A 89 6.67 -16.72 -9.64
CA LEU A 89 6.38 -15.48 -8.91
C LEU A 89 6.06 -15.76 -7.45
N GLU A 90 5.24 -16.78 -7.15
CA GLU A 90 4.97 -17.21 -5.78
C GLU A 90 6.26 -17.61 -5.05
N ASP A 91 7.07 -18.47 -5.66
CA ASP A 91 8.34 -18.93 -5.08
C ASP A 91 9.29 -17.76 -4.81
N MET A 92 9.41 -16.82 -5.75
CA MET A 92 10.27 -15.64 -5.62
C MET A 92 9.81 -14.74 -4.46
N LEU A 93 8.52 -14.43 -4.38
CA LEU A 93 7.99 -13.59 -3.31
C LEU A 93 8.07 -14.28 -1.94
N ASN A 94 7.93 -15.61 -1.88
CA ASN A 94 8.14 -16.37 -0.65
C ASN A 94 9.59 -16.36 -0.18
N ARG A 95 10.57 -16.48 -1.10
CA ARG A 95 11.99 -16.30 -0.76
C ARG A 95 12.27 -14.91 -0.20
N LEU A 96 11.73 -13.86 -0.82
CA LEU A 96 11.81 -12.49 -0.28
C LEU A 96 11.16 -12.35 1.11
N LYS A 97 10.07 -13.07 1.39
CA LYS A 97 9.48 -13.10 2.74
C LYS A 97 10.31 -13.86 3.78
N GLY A 98 11.41 -14.51 3.39
CA GLY A 98 12.14 -15.45 4.24
C GLY A 98 11.30 -16.69 4.59
N ALA A 99 10.31 -17.03 3.75
CA ALA A 99 9.51 -18.24 3.92
C ALA A 99 10.21 -19.39 3.19
N ASP A 100 10.74 -20.35 3.95
CA ASP A 100 11.24 -21.60 3.37
C ASP A 100 10.09 -22.39 2.76
N TYR A 101 10.00 -22.37 1.43
CA TYR A 101 9.29 -23.38 0.67
C TYR A 101 10.32 -24.28 -0.02
N VAL A 102 10.45 -25.52 0.45
CA VAL A 102 11.03 -26.59 -0.39
C VAL A 102 9.95 -27.03 -1.37
N THR A 103 9.82 -26.33 -2.50
CA THR A 103 8.99 -26.78 -3.64
C THR A 103 9.81 -27.68 -4.56
N THR A 104 10.00 -28.95 -4.20
CA THR A 104 10.33 -29.96 -5.21
C THR A 104 9.05 -30.36 -5.93
N ARG A 105 8.58 -29.54 -6.87
CA ARG A 105 7.69 -30.00 -7.94
C ARG A 105 8.54 -30.21 -9.18
N SER A 106 9.06 -31.43 -9.33
CA SER A 106 9.62 -31.89 -10.59
C SER A 106 8.51 -31.99 -11.62
N ASP A 107 8.76 -31.55 -12.86
CA ASP A 107 7.85 -31.57 -14.03
C ASP A 107 7.45 -32.98 -14.52
N GLU A 108 7.53 -34.00 -13.67
CA GLU A 108 7.15 -35.35 -14.01
C GLU A 108 5.78 -35.67 -13.40
N LYS A 109 4.85 -36.02 -14.30
CA LYS A 109 3.51 -36.51 -14.01
C LYS A 109 3.58 -37.69 -13.04
N ASP A 110 3.43 -37.44 -11.75
CA ASP A 110 2.93 -38.44 -10.79
C ASP A 110 2.27 -37.73 -9.60
N ASP A 111 0.95 -37.95 -9.49
CA ASP A 111 0.06 -37.39 -8.47
C ASP A 111 0.34 -38.02 -7.09
N HIS A 112 1.41 -37.64 -6.41
CA HIS A 112 1.57 -37.93 -4.98
C HIS A 112 2.25 -36.78 -4.24
N ILE A 113 1.45 -35.95 -3.57
CA ILE A 113 1.91 -34.95 -2.61
C ILE A 113 2.46 -35.71 -1.39
N LEU A 114 3.78 -35.75 -1.24
CA LEU A 114 4.39 -36.12 0.04
C LEU A 114 4.25 -34.94 1.00
N VAL A 115 3.09 -34.85 1.65
CA VAL A 115 2.96 -34.09 2.90
C VAL A 115 3.76 -34.85 3.94
N ASN A 116 4.87 -34.28 4.42
CA ASN A 116 5.45 -34.73 5.67
C ASN A 116 4.37 -34.53 6.75
N GLY A 117 3.77 -35.66 7.14
CA GLY A 117 2.67 -35.70 8.07
C GLY A 117 3.07 -35.11 9.42
N ALA A 118 2.65 -33.88 9.66
CA ALA A 118 2.30 -33.37 10.96
C ALA A 118 1.34 -32.20 10.74
N TYR A 119 0.11 -32.34 11.25
CA TYR A 119 -0.68 -31.18 11.66
C TYR A 119 0.16 -30.41 12.69
N ALA A 120 0.96 -29.45 12.24
CA ALA A 120 1.73 -28.58 13.11
C ALA A 120 0.89 -27.33 13.41
N SER A 121 -0.04 -27.49 14.35
CA SER A 121 -0.38 -26.40 15.26
C SER A 121 0.92 -25.87 15.87
N SER A 122 1.08 -24.54 15.93
CA SER A 122 2.31 -23.81 16.33
C SER A 122 3.39 -23.78 15.25
N THR A 123 3.31 -22.75 14.40
CA THR A 123 4.45 -22.25 13.61
C THR A 123 5.46 -21.59 14.54
N SER A 124 6.30 -22.39 15.20
CA SER A 124 7.61 -21.89 15.61
C SER A 124 8.41 -21.67 14.34
N ALA A 125 8.71 -20.41 14.01
CA ALA A 125 9.64 -20.06 12.96
C ALA A 125 10.92 -20.86 13.16
N ILE A 126 11.23 -21.73 12.20
CA ILE A 126 12.54 -22.36 12.13
C ILE A 126 13.46 -21.27 11.62
N ASP A 127 14.23 -20.66 12.52
CA ASP A 127 15.29 -19.71 12.18
C ASP A 127 16.43 -20.48 11.52
N CYS A 128 16.53 -20.35 10.20
CA CYS A 128 17.51 -21.03 9.37
C CYS A 128 18.19 -20.04 8.41
N GLY A 129 19.30 -19.47 8.89
CA GLY A 129 20.47 -19.10 8.07
C GLY A 129 20.37 -17.81 7.27
N ASP A 130 21.01 -16.74 7.77
CA ASP A 130 21.47 -15.51 7.07
C ASP A 130 20.51 -14.77 6.09
N GLY A 131 19.31 -15.26 5.80
CA GLY A 131 18.35 -14.68 4.88
C GLY A 131 17.64 -13.47 5.49
N LYS A 132 17.82 -12.30 4.90
CA LYS A 132 17.12 -11.08 5.31
C LYS A 132 15.62 -11.25 5.04
N ARG A 133 14.79 -10.97 6.05
CA ARG A 133 13.33 -11.05 5.96
C ARG A 133 12.75 -9.73 5.43
N HIS A 134 11.91 -9.80 4.40
CA HIS A 134 11.17 -8.64 3.88
C HIS A 134 9.68 -8.72 4.18
N TYR A 135 9.06 -7.57 4.39
CA TYR A 135 7.62 -7.43 4.56
C TYR A 135 7.01 -7.01 3.23
N LEU A 136 6.08 -7.80 2.70
CA LEU A 136 5.46 -7.58 1.41
C LEU A 136 3.99 -7.17 1.61
N TYR A 137 3.61 -6.07 0.98
CA TYR A 137 2.25 -5.55 0.96
C TYR A 137 1.87 -5.27 -0.49
N PHE A 138 0.67 -5.66 -0.91
CA PHE A 138 0.16 -5.10 -2.16
C PHE A 138 -0.25 -3.64 -1.93
N PHE A 139 -0.11 -2.78 -2.94
CA PHE A 139 -0.54 -1.39 -2.85
C PHE A 139 -1.07 -0.92 -4.20
N THR A 140 -2.40 -0.88 -4.36
CA THR A 140 -3.07 -0.74 -5.66
C THR A 140 -4.19 0.30 -5.65
N ASN A 141 -4.46 0.90 -6.81
CA ASN A 141 -5.65 1.72 -7.05
C ASN A 141 -6.89 0.90 -7.48
N ALA A 142 -6.75 -0.42 -7.62
CA ALA A 142 -7.90 -1.30 -7.80
C ALA A 142 -8.69 -1.48 -6.50
N ASN A 143 -9.96 -1.90 -6.64
CA ASN A 143 -10.78 -2.24 -5.48
C ASN A 143 -10.33 -3.53 -4.82
N ARG A 144 -10.69 -3.68 -3.54
CA ARG A 144 -10.30 -4.84 -2.73
C ARG A 144 -10.69 -6.15 -3.39
N SER A 145 -11.90 -6.22 -3.97
CA SER A 145 -12.42 -7.41 -4.65
C SER A 145 -11.60 -7.79 -5.89
N HIS A 146 -11.20 -6.81 -6.70
CA HIS A 146 -10.37 -7.00 -7.88
C HIS A 146 -8.98 -7.48 -7.49
N ALA A 147 -8.33 -6.76 -6.57
CA ALA A 147 -7.01 -7.10 -6.04
C ALA A 147 -6.96 -8.56 -5.57
N ARG A 148 -7.93 -8.98 -4.74
CA ARG A 148 -8.02 -10.35 -4.24
C ARG A 148 -8.18 -11.37 -5.35
N ARG A 149 -9.12 -11.16 -6.28
CA ARG A 149 -9.35 -12.10 -7.38
C ARG A 149 -8.13 -12.26 -8.28
N ILE A 150 -7.36 -11.19 -8.50
CA ILE A 150 -6.09 -11.26 -9.23
C ILE A 150 -5.07 -12.08 -8.44
N LEU A 151 -4.83 -11.72 -7.17
CA LEU A 151 -3.85 -12.40 -6.33
C LEU A 151 -4.18 -13.90 -6.17
N GLU A 152 -5.44 -14.26 -5.99
CA GLU A 152 -5.88 -15.66 -5.95
C GLU A 152 -5.67 -16.37 -7.29
N SER A 153 -6.03 -15.73 -8.41
CA SER A 153 -5.85 -16.32 -9.74
C SER A 153 -4.38 -16.51 -10.11
N LEU A 154 -3.48 -15.67 -9.58
CA LEU A 154 -2.03 -15.79 -9.71
C LEU A 154 -1.42 -16.84 -8.76
N GLY A 155 -2.16 -17.33 -7.77
CA GLY A 155 -1.66 -18.24 -6.73
C GLY A 155 -0.94 -17.53 -5.58
N LEU A 156 -1.07 -16.21 -5.44
CA LEU A 156 -0.32 -15.38 -4.48
C LEU A 156 -1.03 -15.17 -3.14
N ARG A 157 -2.13 -15.89 -2.88
CA ARG A 157 -2.88 -15.77 -1.63
C ARG A 157 -2.00 -16.02 -0.41
N SER A 158 -1.17 -17.06 -0.44
CA SER A 158 -0.20 -17.42 0.62
C SER A 158 0.80 -16.30 0.92
N VAL A 159 1.15 -15.50 -0.11
CA VAL A 159 2.09 -14.39 -0.01
C VAL A 159 1.44 -13.19 0.69
N PHE A 160 0.21 -12.84 0.33
CA PHE A 160 -0.47 -11.62 0.77
C PHE A 160 -1.58 -11.85 1.79
N THR A 161 -1.53 -12.95 2.53
CA THR A 161 -2.43 -13.21 3.65
C THR A 161 -1.70 -13.61 4.92
N ARG A 162 -2.31 -13.34 6.07
CA ARG A 162 -1.92 -13.87 7.38
C ARG A 162 -3.15 -14.27 8.17
N GLN A 163 -2.98 -15.17 9.13
CA GLN A 163 -4.08 -15.58 10.00
C GLN A 163 -4.54 -14.41 10.88
N ARG A 164 -5.85 -14.15 10.89
CA ARG A 164 -6.44 -13.15 11.78
C ARG A 164 -6.35 -13.65 13.22
N GLN A 165 -5.89 -12.80 14.12
CA GLN A 165 -5.73 -13.17 15.51
C GLN A 165 -7.06 -13.03 16.27
N THR A 166 -7.49 -14.11 16.91
CA THR A 166 -8.77 -14.22 17.65
C THR A 166 -8.87 -13.32 18.88
N ALA A 167 -7.76 -12.74 19.35
CA ALA A 167 -7.72 -11.93 20.57
C ALA A 167 -8.07 -10.44 20.36
N SER A 168 -8.14 -9.96 19.11
CA SER A 168 -8.66 -8.62 18.84
C SER A 168 -10.12 -8.71 18.39
N LEU A 169 -11.04 -8.85 19.35
CA LEU A 169 -12.42 -8.36 19.21
C LEU A 169 -12.46 -6.82 19.14
N ASN A 170 -11.44 -6.20 18.52
CA ASN A 170 -11.45 -4.80 18.17
C ASN A 170 -12.02 -4.69 16.76
N GLN A 171 -13.30 -4.32 16.75
CA GLN A 171 -14.19 -3.83 15.71
C GLN A 171 -13.61 -2.89 14.62
N TYR A 172 -12.31 -2.87 14.34
CA TYR A 172 -11.66 -1.78 13.61
C TYR A 172 -11.48 -1.98 12.09
N TYR A 173 -12.02 -3.04 11.49
CA TYR A 173 -11.95 -3.24 10.04
C TYR A 173 -13.31 -3.52 9.36
N HIS A 174 -14.43 -3.30 10.06
CA HIS A 174 -15.74 -3.62 9.49
C HIS A 174 -16.68 -2.42 9.58
N TYR A 175 -16.72 -1.65 8.49
CA TYR A 175 -17.90 -0.85 8.19
C TYR A 175 -18.87 -1.69 7.37
N SER A 176 -20.18 -1.40 7.51
CA SER A 176 -21.31 -2.13 6.91
C SER A 176 -21.31 -2.25 5.37
N TYR A 177 -20.33 -1.66 4.70
CA TYR A 177 -20.19 -1.62 3.24
C TYR A 177 -19.16 -2.64 2.70
N ASP A 178 -18.48 -3.39 3.58
CA ASP A 178 -17.28 -4.21 3.28
C ASP A 178 -17.54 -5.73 3.44
N MET A 179 -18.77 -6.17 3.14
CA MET A 179 -19.18 -7.58 3.32
C MET A 179 -18.72 -8.51 2.17
N ASP A 180 -18.43 -7.96 0.99
CA ASP A 180 -18.00 -8.76 -0.16
C ASP A 180 -16.55 -9.22 0.02
N GLY A 181 -16.40 -10.53 0.27
CA GLY A 181 -15.09 -11.16 0.47
C GLY A 181 -14.55 -11.01 1.90
N TYR A 182 -15.38 -10.67 2.89
CA TYR A 182 -14.97 -10.83 4.28
C TYR A 182 -14.70 -12.32 4.57
N GLU A 183 -13.52 -12.59 5.13
CA GLU A 183 -13.12 -13.92 5.58
C GLU A 183 -12.84 -13.83 7.07
N GLU A 184 -13.48 -14.66 7.90
CA GLU A 184 -13.41 -14.57 9.37
C GLU A 184 -12.00 -14.78 9.93
N ASP A 185 -11.19 -15.60 9.27
CA ASP A 185 -9.93 -16.10 9.83
C ASP A 185 -8.66 -15.52 9.15
N VAL A 186 -8.81 -14.63 8.16
CA VAL A 186 -7.68 -14.20 7.32
C VAL A 186 -7.66 -12.70 7.11
N ASP A 187 -6.49 -12.09 7.33
CA ASP A 187 -6.21 -10.72 6.95
C ASP A 187 -5.39 -10.68 5.65
N TRP A 188 -5.84 -9.85 4.72
CA TRP A 188 -5.12 -9.55 3.49
C TRP A 188 -4.11 -8.44 3.76
N VAL A 189 -2.85 -8.68 3.42
CA VAL A 189 -1.71 -7.81 3.73
C VAL A 189 -1.45 -6.87 2.55
N GLY A 190 -2.02 -5.67 2.64
CA GLY A 190 -1.87 -4.64 1.62
C GLY A 190 -2.94 -3.56 1.72
N PHE A 191 -2.94 -2.69 0.71
CA PHE A 191 -3.77 -1.49 0.67
C PHE A 191 -4.43 -1.37 -0.71
N SER A 192 -5.75 -1.57 -0.76
CA SER A 192 -6.55 -1.24 -1.94
C SER A 192 -6.90 0.25 -1.94
N TYR A 193 -7.60 0.72 -2.97
CA TYR A 193 -8.03 2.13 -2.98
C TYR A 193 -8.95 2.45 -1.77
N GLU A 194 -9.80 1.52 -1.34
CA GLU A 194 -10.68 1.71 -0.18
C GLU A 194 -9.86 1.93 1.10
N ASP A 195 -8.75 1.20 1.24
CA ASP A 195 -7.83 1.38 2.36
C ASP A 195 -7.14 2.74 2.31
N GLN A 196 -6.75 3.20 1.12
CA GLN A 196 -6.18 4.53 0.93
C GLN A 196 -7.17 5.62 1.36
N TRP A 197 -8.42 5.54 0.90
CA TRP A 197 -9.46 6.50 1.25
C TRP A 197 -9.69 6.59 2.74
N ARG A 198 -9.84 5.42 3.38
CA ARG A 198 -10.02 5.31 4.83
C ARG A 198 -8.84 5.93 5.58
N LEU A 199 -7.62 5.68 5.12
CA LEU A 199 -6.42 6.17 5.79
C LEU A 199 -6.17 7.67 5.57
N THR A 200 -6.76 8.28 4.53
CA THR A 200 -6.55 9.70 4.22
C THR A 200 -7.71 10.60 4.64
N GLU A 201 -8.81 10.05 5.16
CA GLU A 201 -9.95 10.81 5.67
C GLU A 201 -9.54 12.03 6.53
N PRO A 202 -10.26 13.17 6.42
CA PRO A 202 -11.48 13.40 5.63
C PRO A 202 -11.22 13.70 4.15
N GLU A 203 -9.97 13.94 3.75
CA GLU A 203 -9.61 14.25 2.36
C GLU A 203 -9.16 12.97 1.66
N ILE A 204 -10.08 12.39 0.92
CA ILE A 204 -9.90 11.13 0.21
C ILE A 204 -8.88 11.31 -0.92
N THR A 205 -7.81 10.52 -0.90
CA THR A 205 -6.74 10.55 -1.92
C THR A 205 -6.22 9.15 -2.20
N ASN A 206 -5.68 8.94 -3.40
CA ASN A 206 -5.04 7.70 -3.84
C ASN A 206 -3.64 7.98 -4.43
N LYS A 207 -2.86 6.94 -4.76
CA LYS A 207 -1.69 7.08 -5.66
C LYS A 207 -2.13 7.82 -6.94
N PRO A 208 -1.37 8.83 -7.41
CA PRO A 208 -0.01 9.20 -7.00
C PRO A 208 0.07 10.34 -5.96
N ALA A 209 -1.01 10.70 -5.27
CA ALA A 209 -0.98 11.81 -4.32
C ALA A 209 -0.09 11.52 -3.09
N ARG A 210 0.79 12.46 -2.74
CA ARG A 210 1.71 12.36 -1.59
C ARG A 210 1.04 11.91 -0.29
N ARG A 211 -0.16 12.46 -0.03
CA ARG A 211 -0.97 12.17 1.17
C ARG A 211 -1.28 10.68 1.32
N ALA A 212 -1.51 9.96 0.21
CA ALA A 212 -1.73 8.52 0.24
C ALA A 212 -0.50 7.78 0.75
N TYR A 213 0.70 8.09 0.23
CA TYR A 213 1.96 7.48 0.68
C TYR A 213 2.27 7.78 2.14
N GLU A 214 2.05 9.01 2.60
CA GLU A 214 2.24 9.38 4.01
C GLU A 214 1.28 8.64 4.95
N ALA A 215 0.06 8.36 4.50
CA ALA A 215 -0.92 7.60 5.24
C ALA A 215 -0.55 6.10 5.30
N ILE A 216 -0.09 5.52 4.19
CA ILE A 216 0.42 4.14 4.15
C ILE A 216 1.65 3.99 5.06
N TYR A 217 2.57 4.95 5.04
CA TYR A 217 3.74 4.94 5.92
C TYR A 217 3.34 4.78 7.39
N ARG A 218 2.34 5.54 7.85
CA ARG A 218 1.82 5.46 9.22
C ARG A 218 1.13 4.12 9.50
N ALA A 219 0.37 3.61 8.53
CA ALA A 219 -0.28 2.32 8.66
C ALA A 219 0.74 1.17 8.80
N LEU A 220 1.86 1.23 8.07
CA LEU A 220 2.97 0.28 8.23
C LEU A 220 3.58 0.36 9.63
N GLU A 221 3.78 1.57 10.18
CA GLU A 221 4.25 1.73 11.57
C GLU A 221 3.35 1.03 12.58
N GLU A 222 2.04 1.19 12.44
CA GLU A 222 1.04 0.56 13.32
C GLU A 222 1.04 -0.97 13.19
N ASP A 223 1.17 -1.49 11.97
CA ASP A 223 1.16 -2.92 11.72
C ASP A 223 2.37 -3.61 12.35
N ILE A 224 3.54 -3.00 12.19
CA ILE A 224 4.80 -3.45 12.81
C ILE A 224 4.68 -3.45 14.34
N MET A 225 4.11 -2.39 14.93
CA MET A 225 3.92 -2.32 16.39
C MET A 225 3.02 -3.43 16.93
N ARG A 226 1.99 -3.82 16.17
CA ARG A 226 1.08 -4.92 16.54
C ARG A 226 1.81 -6.26 16.52
N ASP A 227 2.60 -6.52 15.48
CA ASP A 227 3.39 -7.73 15.38
C ASP A 227 4.38 -7.83 16.56
N GLU A 228 5.07 -6.76 16.99
CA GLU A 228 6.00 -6.84 18.14
C GLU A 228 5.34 -7.05 19.51
N MET A 229 4.22 -6.37 19.80
CA MET A 229 3.49 -6.54 21.07
C MET A 229 3.09 -8.00 21.29
N GLN A 230 2.92 -8.76 20.21
CA GLN A 230 2.57 -10.17 20.23
C GLN A 230 3.71 -11.10 20.68
N TRP A 231 4.99 -10.77 20.43
CA TRP A 231 6.13 -11.64 20.75
C TRP A 231 6.64 -11.47 22.21
N GLY A 232 5.91 -10.74 23.06
CA GLY A 232 6.30 -10.53 24.46
C GLY A 232 7.54 -9.66 24.63
N VAL A 233 8.04 -9.05 23.55
CA VAL A 233 9.03 -7.98 23.62
C VAL A 233 8.27 -6.75 24.08
N ALA A 234 8.15 -6.56 25.40
CA ALA A 234 7.73 -5.27 25.91
C ALA A 234 8.64 -4.22 25.28
N PRO A 235 8.12 -3.17 24.61
CA PRO A 235 8.98 -2.05 24.25
C PRO A 235 9.66 -1.65 25.54
N SER A 236 10.99 -1.68 25.60
CA SER A 236 11.69 -1.29 26.81
C SER A 236 11.45 0.21 27.02
N ILE A 237 10.37 0.54 27.74
CA ILE A 237 9.92 1.89 28.07
C ILE A 237 10.76 2.44 29.24
N THR A 238 11.93 1.87 29.53
CA THR A 238 12.65 2.14 30.77
C THR A 238 13.66 3.28 30.69
N ASN A 239 13.80 3.99 29.57
CA ASN A 239 14.65 5.20 29.51
C ASN A 239 13.98 6.30 28.66
N PHE A 240 12.97 6.95 29.23
CA PHE A 240 12.70 8.33 28.85
C PHE A 240 13.85 9.19 29.40
N PRO A 241 14.47 10.08 28.62
CA PRO A 241 15.11 11.23 29.23
C PRO A 241 14.03 11.96 30.05
N SER A 242 14.34 12.36 31.28
CA SER A 242 13.37 13.04 32.12
C SER A 242 12.84 14.27 31.38
N LEU A 243 11.61 14.67 31.69
CA LEU A 243 10.97 15.90 31.18
C LEU A 243 11.77 17.19 31.51
N ASP A 244 12.92 17.07 32.17
CA ASP A 244 13.83 18.15 32.55
C ASP A 244 15.05 18.30 31.63
N ALA A 245 15.16 17.48 30.57
CA ALA A 245 16.20 17.70 29.57
C ALA A 245 15.90 18.99 28.79
N GLU A 246 16.69 20.04 29.05
CA GLU A 246 16.54 21.34 28.41
C GLU A 246 16.50 21.23 26.88
N PRO A 247 15.67 22.04 26.20
CA PRO A 247 15.52 21.98 24.76
C PRO A 247 16.86 22.31 24.10
N VAL A 248 17.31 21.42 23.21
CA VAL A 248 18.34 21.78 22.24
C VAL A 248 17.75 22.88 21.37
N ALA A 249 18.24 24.10 21.54
CA ALA A 249 17.82 25.27 20.79
C ALA A 249 18.03 25.01 19.29
N MET A 250 16.93 24.85 18.55
CA MET A 250 16.93 25.16 17.12
C MET A 250 16.66 26.66 17.01
N THR A 251 17.64 27.36 16.48
CA THR A 251 17.63 28.80 16.24
C THR A 251 16.42 29.22 15.43
N ASP A 252 15.76 30.26 15.91
CA ASP A 252 14.63 30.96 15.31
C ASP A 252 14.86 31.27 13.83
N ASP A 253 13.93 30.87 12.97
CA ASP A 253 13.43 31.67 11.85
C ASP A 253 12.23 30.96 11.19
N LEU A 254 11.03 31.25 11.68
CA LEU A 254 9.80 31.05 10.90
C LEU A 254 8.97 32.34 10.93
N PRO A 255 8.74 33.03 9.79
CA PRO A 255 8.04 34.30 9.79
C PRO A 255 6.57 34.18 10.20
N SER A 256 6.19 35.10 11.07
CA SER A 256 4.86 35.49 11.51
C SER A 256 3.81 35.52 10.38
N LEU A 257 3.00 34.47 10.25
CA LEU A 257 1.77 34.49 9.45
C LEU A 257 0.74 33.54 10.07
N LEU A 258 0.06 33.98 11.13
CA LEU A 258 -1.29 33.56 11.56
C LEU A 258 -1.72 34.41 12.77
N LYS A 259 -1.94 35.70 12.51
CA LYS A 259 -2.89 36.49 13.32
C LYS A 259 -4.02 36.91 12.38
N LYS A 260 -5.08 36.10 12.33
CA LYS A 260 -6.40 36.58 11.93
C LYS A 260 -7.31 36.43 13.14
N GLU A 261 -7.85 37.57 13.54
CA GLU A 261 -8.77 37.75 14.65
C GLU A 261 -10.06 36.96 14.42
N VAL A 262 -10.55 36.30 15.48
CA VAL A 262 -11.87 35.67 15.52
C VAL A 262 -12.89 36.70 16.03
N PRO A 263 -14.00 36.98 15.32
CA PRO A 263 -15.06 37.84 15.84
C PRO A 263 -15.92 37.10 16.85
N SER A 264 -16.26 37.76 17.96
CA SER A 264 -17.11 37.24 19.02
C SER A 264 -18.58 37.12 18.60
N GLY A 265 -19.14 35.92 18.73
CA GLY A 265 -20.59 35.67 18.68
C GLY A 265 -20.93 34.45 19.54
N LYS A 266 -21.82 34.63 20.51
CA LYS A 266 -22.28 33.61 21.47
C LYS A 266 -23.24 32.62 20.79
N ASN A 267 -23.09 31.32 21.08
CA ASN A 267 -24.10 30.49 21.78
C ASN A 267 -23.64 29.01 21.87
N ASP A 268 -23.63 28.50 23.10
CA ASP A 268 -24.13 27.21 23.57
C ASP A 268 -23.88 25.92 22.75
N GLU A 269 -22.75 25.26 23.02
CA GLU A 269 -22.63 23.84 23.38
C GLU A 269 -21.17 23.62 23.83
N VAL A 270 -20.95 23.13 25.05
CA VAL A 270 -19.60 22.92 25.60
C VAL A 270 -19.10 21.56 25.15
N ASP A 271 -18.57 21.48 23.94
CA ASP A 271 -17.60 20.44 23.61
C ASP A 271 -16.35 20.67 24.47
N GLU A 272 -15.78 19.61 25.05
CA GLU A 272 -14.48 19.68 25.72
C GLU A 272 -13.43 20.19 24.72
N VAL A 273 -13.12 21.48 24.78
CA VAL A 273 -12.09 22.10 23.96
C VAL A 273 -10.76 21.49 24.37
N GLU A 274 -10.26 20.55 23.58
CA GLU A 274 -8.91 20.00 23.75
C GLU A 274 -7.93 21.18 23.71
N THR A 275 -7.33 21.49 24.87
CA THR A 275 -6.45 22.65 25.00
C THR A 275 -5.25 22.52 24.07
N TYR A 276 -4.75 23.63 23.52
CA TYR A 276 -3.55 23.61 22.69
C TYR A 276 -2.37 22.93 23.40
N GLU A 277 -2.26 23.07 24.72
CA GLU A 277 -1.25 22.39 25.53
C GLU A 277 -1.47 20.86 25.61
N SER A 278 -2.70 20.36 25.80
CA SER A 278 -2.96 18.92 25.79
C SER A 278 -2.83 18.30 24.39
N TRP A 279 -3.25 19.03 23.35
CA TRP A 279 -3.05 18.65 21.95
C TRP A 279 -1.54 18.57 21.65
N ASP A 280 -0.78 19.62 21.95
CA ASP A 280 0.65 19.70 21.68
C ASP A 280 1.45 18.69 22.50
N GLN A 281 1.07 18.41 23.75
CA GLN A 281 1.74 17.40 24.59
C GLN A 281 1.47 15.96 24.09
N LYS A 282 0.24 15.65 23.66
CA LYS A 282 -0.14 14.36 23.06
C LYS A 282 0.54 14.14 21.71
N HIS A 283 0.63 15.18 20.88
CA HIS A 283 1.28 15.12 19.57
C HIS A 283 2.81 15.14 19.67
N ARG A 284 3.41 15.76 20.71
CA ARG A 284 4.86 15.67 21.00
C ARG A 284 5.26 14.29 21.48
N ALA A 285 4.50 13.67 22.38
CA ALA A 285 4.74 12.30 22.82
C ALA A 285 4.61 11.31 21.66
N GLU A 286 3.62 11.50 20.78
CA GLU A 286 3.44 10.71 19.57
C GLU A 286 4.57 10.91 18.56
N ARG A 287 5.03 12.15 18.32
CA ARG A 287 6.21 12.43 17.47
C ARG A 287 7.50 11.84 18.05
N ALA A 288 7.71 11.94 19.35
CA ALA A 288 8.88 11.36 20.02
C ALA A 288 8.83 9.83 19.96
N ARG A 289 7.65 9.23 20.17
CA ARG A 289 7.39 7.80 19.99
C ARG A 289 7.69 7.36 18.56
N ARG A 290 7.21 8.09 17.55
CA ARG A 290 7.53 7.84 16.13
C ARG A 290 9.02 7.90 15.86
N LEU A 291 9.71 8.97 16.27
CA LEU A 291 11.16 9.10 16.10
C LEU A 291 11.94 7.95 16.78
N LEU A 292 11.46 7.46 17.92
CA LEU A 292 12.02 6.29 18.61
C LEU A 292 11.71 4.98 17.87
N LEU A 293 10.51 4.82 17.32
CA LEU A 293 10.13 3.69 16.46
C LEU A 293 10.90 3.67 15.14
N HIS A 294 11.07 4.82 14.48
CA HIS A 294 11.91 4.97 13.29
C HIS A 294 13.34 4.51 13.57
N LYS A 295 13.89 4.86 14.74
CA LYS A 295 15.24 4.45 15.18
C LYS A 295 15.33 2.98 15.62
N ARG A 296 14.24 2.37 16.07
CA ARG A 296 14.22 1.03 16.68
C ARG A 296 13.78 -0.07 15.70
N MET A 297 12.87 0.25 14.78
CA MET A 297 12.23 -0.70 13.85
C MET A 297 12.84 -0.70 12.46
N ASN A 298 13.84 0.15 12.19
CA ASN A 298 14.43 0.28 10.87
C ASN A 298 13.40 0.63 9.78
N LEU A 299 12.24 1.23 10.11
CA LEU A 299 11.31 1.81 9.12
C LEU A 299 11.81 3.18 8.64
N HIS A 300 13.13 3.29 8.45
CA HIS A 300 13.72 4.46 7.85
C HIS A 300 13.30 4.51 6.36
N PRO A 301 13.11 5.70 5.75
CA PRO A 301 12.68 5.81 4.35
C PRO A 301 13.45 4.91 3.39
N ASP A 302 14.76 4.75 3.57
CA ASP A 302 15.64 3.88 2.76
C ASP A 302 15.37 2.36 2.87
N ARG A 303 14.50 1.96 3.80
CA ARG A 303 14.09 0.57 4.04
C ARG A 303 12.71 0.26 3.47
N ILE A 304 12.06 1.24 2.84
CA ILE A 304 10.82 1.08 2.09
C ILE A 304 11.14 1.13 0.61
N ALA A 305 10.55 0.20 -0.16
CA ALA A 305 10.59 0.23 -1.61
C ALA A 305 9.18 0.19 -2.20
N MET A 306 8.92 1.08 -3.16
CA MET A 306 7.73 1.03 -4.01
C MET A 306 8.05 0.28 -5.31
N VAL A 307 7.26 -0.72 -5.67
CA VAL A 307 7.36 -1.46 -6.93
C VAL A 307 6.09 -1.17 -7.74
N ASP A 308 6.23 -0.51 -8.88
CA ASP A 308 5.09 -0.04 -9.68
C ASP A 308 5.50 0.06 -11.15
N ASP A 309 4.56 -0.14 -12.07
CA ASP A 309 4.79 0.02 -13.51
C ASP A 309 4.62 1.48 -13.96
N SER A 310 3.86 2.28 -13.20
CA SER A 310 3.64 3.69 -13.48
C SER A 310 4.71 4.55 -12.82
N LEU A 311 5.55 5.18 -13.62
CA LEU A 311 6.60 6.08 -13.13
C LEU A 311 6.03 7.25 -12.30
N THR A 312 4.82 7.73 -12.64
CA THR A 312 4.10 8.76 -11.88
C THR A 312 3.85 8.34 -10.43
N ASN A 313 3.57 7.06 -10.19
CA ASN A 313 3.39 6.52 -8.83
C ASN A 313 4.71 6.45 -8.06
N LEU A 314 5.86 6.41 -8.74
CA LEU A 314 7.17 6.32 -8.09
C LEU A 314 7.73 7.68 -7.67
N ARG A 315 7.18 8.78 -8.20
CA ARG A 315 7.69 10.14 -7.95
C ARG A 315 7.68 10.53 -6.46
N GLU A 316 6.52 10.45 -5.81
CA GLU A 316 6.39 10.83 -4.40
C GLU A 316 7.16 9.90 -3.45
N PRO A 317 7.17 8.56 -3.62
CA PRO A 317 8.09 7.67 -2.91
C PRO A 317 9.55 8.13 -2.96
N LEU A 318 10.06 8.46 -4.15
CA LEU A 318 11.44 8.94 -4.30
C LEU A 318 11.67 10.27 -3.55
N LEU A 319 10.73 11.21 -3.62
CA LEU A 319 10.81 12.48 -2.87
C LEU A 319 10.71 12.30 -1.35
N LEU A 320 10.07 11.22 -0.90
CA LEU A 320 10.01 10.82 0.51
C LEU A 320 11.28 10.08 0.97
N GLY A 321 12.22 9.83 0.07
CA GLY A 321 13.47 9.11 0.34
C GLY A 321 13.31 7.59 0.31
N TRP A 322 12.23 7.07 -0.26
CA TRP A 322 12.04 5.63 -0.45
C TRP A 322 12.87 5.14 -1.64
N LYS A 323 13.19 3.85 -1.62
CA LYS A 323 13.67 3.16 -2.81
C LYS A 323 12.48 2.91 -3.76
N ALA A 324 12.76 2.72 -5.04
CA ALA A 324 11.75 2.44 -6.04
C ALA A 324 12.25 1.43 -7.08
N VAL A 325 11.35 0.57 -7.53
CA VAL A 325 11.57 -0.33 -8.66
C VAL A 325 10.51 -0.04 -9.70
N TRP A 326 10.95 0.45 -10.84
CA TRP A 326 10.09 0.67 -11.99
C TRP A 326 10.01 -0.62 -12.81
N CYS A 327 8.82 -1.23 -12.87
CA CYS A 327 8.56 -2.43 -13.64
C CYS A 327 8.05 -2.06 -15.04
N VAL A 328 8.85 -2.35 -16.07
CA VAL A 328 8.67 -1.77 -17.40
C VAL A 328 8.63 -2.85 -18.48
N PRO A 329 7.54 -3.64 -18.57
CA PRO A 329 7.46 -4.75 -19.52
C PRO A 329 7.53 -4.29 -20.98
N GLY A 330 7.14 -3.05 -21.27
CA GLY A 330 7.16 -2.46 -22.61
C GLY A 330 8.54 -1.97 -23.07
N GLY A 331 9.53 -1.93 -22.17
CA GLY A 331 10.87 -1.44 -22.47
C GLY A 331 10.95 0.08 -22.64
N GLU A 332 10.02 0.83 -22.04
CA GLU A 332 10.04 2.28 -21.97
C GLU A 332 11.37 2.77 -21.35
N THR A 333 11.87 3.88 -21.88
CA THR A 333 13.11 4.49 -21.39
C THR A 333 12.82 5.48 -20.27
N LEU A 334 13.71 5.52 -19.28
CA LEU A 334 13.62 6.50 -18.21
C LEU A 334 13.65 7.93 -18.78
N PRO A 335 12.65 8.79 -18.47
CA PRO A 335 12.64 10.17 -18.94
C PRO A 335 13.80 10.96 -18.34
N ASP A 336 14.30 11.94 -19.08
CA ASP A 336 15.33 12.88 -18.59
C ASP A 336 14.68 13.96 -17.71
N GLU A 337 14.17 13.53 -16.56
CA GLU A 337 13.43 14.36 -15.59
C GLU A 337 13.82 14.01 -14.15
N GLU A 338 13.90 15.01 -13.29
CA GLU A 338 14.07 14.84 -11.84
C GLU A 338 12.71 14.65 -11.13
N PRO A 339 12.62 13.76 -10.12
CA PRO A 339 13.72 13.14 -9.37
C PRO A 339 14.22 11.80 -9.94
N TYR A 340 13.70 11.35 -11.08
CA TYR A 340 13.97 9.98 -11.56
C TYR A 340 15.43 9.78 -11.96
N GLN A 341 16.04 10.76 -12.62
CA GLN A 341 17.43 10.69 -13.04
C GLN A 341 18.40 10.68 -11.86
N GLU A 342 18.19 11.55 -10.86
CA GLU A 342 18.96 11.54 -9.61
C GLU A 342 18.81 10.20 -8.87
N ALA A 343 17.58 9.72 -8.72
CA ALA A 343 17.31 8.45 -8.06
C ALA A 343 17.95 7.25 -8.78
N TYR A 344 17.95 7.26 -10.12
CA TYR A 344 18.61 6.22 -10.89
C TYR A 344 20.14 6.27 -10.73
N ARG A 345 20.73 7.47 -10.78
CA ARG A 345 22.18 7.67 -10.58
C ARG A 345 22.65 7.27 -9.19
N ASN A 346 21.88 7.56 -8.15
CA ASN A 346 22.22 7.24 -6.76
C ASN A 346 21.82 5.82 -6.34
N GLY A 347 21.16 5.06 -7.23
CA GLY A 347 20.80 3.66 -7.02
C GLY A 347 19.52 3.42 -6.22
N SER A 348 18.81 4.47 -5.80
CA SER A 348 17.50 4.35 -5.14
C SER A 348 16.36 3.98 -6.09
N LEU A 349 16.49 4.28 -7.39
CA LEU A 349 15.60 3.80 -8.44
C LEU A 349 16.28 2.67 -9.24
N LYS A 350 15.60 1.53 -9.38
CA LYS A 350 16.00 0.43 -10.26
C LYS A 350 14.93 0.19 -11.31
N ILE A 351 15.33 -0.32 -12.46
CA ILE A 351 14.45 -0.62 -13.59
C ILE A 351 14.52 -2.12 -13.83
N ILE A 352 13.36 -2.77 -13.93
CA ILE A 352 13.22 -4.18 -14.30
C ILE A 352 12.24 -4.29 -15.47
N HIS A 353 12.35 -5.35 -16.26
CA HIS A 353 11.44 -5.61 -17.38
C HIS A 353 10.52 -6.79 -17.11
N ASP A 354 10.85 -7.61 -16.12
CA ASP A 354 10.00 -8.67 -15.59
C ASP A 354 10.03 -8.64 -14.06
N ILE A 355 8.88 -8.82 -13.42
CA ILE A 355 8.74 -8.84 -11.95
C ILE A 355 9.64 -9.91 -11.30
N LEU A 356 9.98 -10.98 -12.02
CA LEU A 356 10.90 -12.02 -11.53
C LEU A 356 12.34 -11.52 -11.33
N GLU A 357 12.70 -10.33 -11.83
CA GLU A 357 13.98 -9.68 -11.56
C GLU A 357 14.03 -8.98 -10.18
N LEU A 358 12.88 -8.81 -9.51
CA LEU A 358 12.77 -8.06 -8.26
C LEU A 358 13.70 -8.61 -7.17
N GLU A 359 13.78 -9.93 -7.01
CA GLU A 359 14.63 -10.56 -5.99
C GLU A 359 16.10 -10.15 -6.10
N LYS A 360 16.63 -10.08 -7.33
CA LYS A 360 18.00 -9.62 -7.58
C LYS A 360 18.20 -8.17 -7.17
N VAL A 361 17.21 -7.30 -7.42
CA VAL A 361 17.25 -5.89 -7.02
C VAL A 361 17.26 -5.75 -5.51
N ILE A 362 16.36 -6.46 -4.82
CA ILE A 362 16.26 -6.38 -3.36
C ILE A 362 17.52 -6.92 -2.69
N ASN A 363 18.05 -8.05 -3.15
CA ASN A 363 19.30 -8.62 -2.60
C ASN A 363 20.49 -7.66 -2.79
N ALA A 364 20.58 -6.99 -3.95
CA ALA A 364 21.64 -6.01 -4.20
C ALA A 364 21.56 -4.81 -3.24
N TRP A 365 20.36 -4.34 -2.93
CA TRP A 365 20.17 -3.27 -1.94
C TRP A 365 20.44 -3.72 -0.52
N ASP A 366 20.20 -4.98 -0.22
CA ASP A 366 20.54 -5.54 1.08
C ASP A 366 22.04 -5.61 1.27
N ASP A 367 22.84 -6.01 0.28
CA ASP A 367 24.31 -6.08 0.36
C ASP A 367 24.98 -4.70 0.59
N GLU A 368 24.25 -3.60 0.39
CA GLU A 368 24.71 -2.23 0.70
C GLU A 368 24.70 -1.92 2.22
N PHE A 369 24.09 -2.77 3.06
CA PHE A 369 23.94 -2.62 4.51
C PHE A 369 24.42 -3.84 5.30
#